data_AF-A0A3B0UNW4-F1
#
_entry.id   AF-A0A3B0UNW4-F1
#
_cell.length_a   1.000
_cell.length_b   1.000
_cell.length_c   1.000
_cell.angle_alpha   90.00
_cell.angle_beta   90.00
_cell.angle_gamma   90.00
#
_symmetry.space_group_name_H-M   'P 1'
#
loop_
_entity.id
_entity.type
_entity.pdbx_description
1 polymer ?
#
loop_
_entity_poly.entity_id
_entity_poly.type
_entity_poly.pdbx_seq_one_letter_code
_entity_poly.pdbx_strand_id
1 'polypeptide(L)'
;TITVVDGYARAIQRTTFLLANKTDSQTEGKKTYVFWALLVGAGGYFVVAQFLNNLKQLVDFATIVSFVIALPAAYLNYHTIFSNQIPLEEQPKKGMKYLAQAGMVFLGLFTLLFFVVKLNPSWLKNILSF
;
A
#
# COMPACT_ATOMS: atom_id res chain seq x y z
N THR A 1 0.40 -17.75 0.59
CA THR A 1 -0.31 -17.01 1.66
C THR A 1 0.50 -16.96 2.94
N ILE A 2 1.09 -18.06 3.41
CA ILE A 2 1.90 -18.10 4.64
C ILE A 2 3.13 -17.17 4.57
N THR A 3 3.85 -17.16 3.44
CA THR A 3 5.01 -16.26 3.23
C THR A 3 4.64 -14.78 3.28
N VAL A 4 3.43 -14.42 2.85
CA VAL A 4 2.93 -13.04 2.86
C VAL A 4 2.64 -12.61 4.30
N VAL A 5 1.99 -13.46 5.10
CA VAL A 5 1.72 -13.18 6.51
C VAL A 5 3.03 -13.04 7.31
N ASP A 6 4.00 -13.95 7.13
CA ASP A 6 5.31 -13.86 7.80
C ASP A 6 6.06 -12.58 7.40
N GLY A 7 6.09 -12.25 6.11
CA GLY A 7 6.74 -11.04 5.60
C GLY A 7 6.15 -9.75 6.17
N TYR A 8 4.83 -9.58 6.10
CA TYR A 8 4.16 -8.39 6.64
C TYR A 8 4.27 -8.30 8.16
N ALA A 9 4.11 -9.42 8.89
CA ALA A 9 4.22 -9.41 10.35
C ALA A 9 5.61 -8.98 10.82
N ARG A 10 6.69 -9.45 10.16
CA ARG A 10 8.06 -9.02 10.48
C ARG A 10 8.32 -7.56 10.12
N ALA A 11 7.86 -7.11 8.95
CA ALA A 11 8.03 -5.72 8.53
C ALA A 11 7.34 -4.77 9.52
N ILE A 12 6.08 -5.03 9.86
CA ILE A 12 5.29 -4.19 10.78
C ILE A 12 5.84 -4.28 12.20
N GLN A 13 6.30 -5.46 12.66
CA GLN A 13 7.01 -5.59 13.94
C GLN A 13 8.17 -4.60 14.00
N ARG A 14 9.09 -4.62 13.02
CA ARG A 14 10.27 -3.75 13.03
C ARG A 14 9.88 -2.28 12.96
N THR A 15 8.91 -1.92 12.12
CA THR A 15 8.38 -0.55 12.07
C THR A 15 7.77 -0.11 13.40
N THR A 16 7.07 -1.00 14.11
CA THR A 16 6.49 -0.72 15.44
C THR A 16 7.57 -0.43 16.48
N PHE A 17 8.66 -1.21 16.49
CA PHE A 17 9.80 -0.96 17.39
C PHE A 17 10.47 0.39 17.11
N LEU A 18 10.68 0.71 15.83
CA LEU A 18 11.26 1.99 15.40
C LEU A 18 10.39 3.18 15.80
N LEU A 19 9.07 3.11 15.53
CA LEU A 19 8.13 4.18 15.89
C LEU A 19 7.99 4.36 17.41
N ALA A 20 8.10 3.27 18.17
CA ALA A 20 8.00 3.30 19.63
C ALA A 20 9.33 3.60 20.34
N ASN A 21 10.43 3.84 19.62
CA ASN A 21 11.80 3.96 20.15
C ASN A 21 12.17 2.81 21.12
N LYS A 22 11.66 1.60 20.86
CA LYS A 22 11.93 0.42 21.66
C LYS A 22 13.06 -0.37 21.03
N THR A 23 14.03 -0.79 21.84
CA THR A 23 15.04 -1.76 21.41
C THR A 23 14.44 -3.16 21.40
N ASP A 24 14.72 -3.93 20.35
CA ASP A 24 14.17 -5.26 20.10
C ASP A 24 14.66 -6.24 21.17
N SER A 25 13.90 -6.39 22.26
CA SER A 25 14.13 -7.47 23.21
C SER A 25 13.49 -8.74 22.66
N GLN A 26 14.22 -9.86 22.70
CA GLN A 26 13.82 -11.14 22.07
C GLN A 26 12.38 -11.56 22.43
N THR A 27 11.94 -11.29 23.67
CA THR A 27 10.61 -11.63 24.17
C THR A 27 9.51 -10.70 23.63
N GLU A 28 9.76 -9.40 23.57
CA GLU A 28 8.78 -8.42 23.06
C GLU A 28 8.67 -8.49 21.53
N GLY A 29 9.77 -8.78 20.84
CA GLY A 29 9.80 -8.99 19.39
C GLY A 29 8.90 -10.12 18.95
N LYS A 30 9.00 -11.28 19.63
CA LYS A 30 8.16 -12.46 19.35
C LYS A 30 6.68 -12.20 19.60
N LYS A 31 6.32 -11.54 20.70
CA LYS A 31 4.92 -11.19 21.01
C LYS A 31 4.33 -10.25 19.96
N THR A 32 5.08 -9.21 19.60
CA THR A 32 4.67 -8.21 18.60
C THR A 32 4.51 -8.86 17.22
N TYR A 33 5.44 -9.75 16.83
CA TYR A 33 5.31 -10.55 15.60
C TYR A 33 4.03 -11.39 15.59
N VAL A 34 3.77 -12.18 16.64
CA VAL A 34 2.59 -13.06 16.71
C VAL A 34 1.31 -12.24 16.64
N PHE A 35 1.25 -11.11 17.35
CA PHE A 35 0.12 -10.18 17.26
C PHE A 35 -0.13 -9.72 15.83
N TRP A 36 0.90 -9.21 15.14
CA TRP A 36 0.75 -8.75 13.76
C TRP A 36 0.45 -9.87 12.77
N ALA A 37 1.03 -11.06 12.95
CA ALA A 37 0.74 -12.23 12.11
C ALA A 37 -0.73 -12.66 12.24
N LEU A 38 -1.26 -12.71 13.46
CA LEU A 38 -2.68 -13.01 13.70
C LEU A 38 -3.57 -11.91 13.15
N LEU A 39 -3.22 -10.64 13.33
CA LEU A 39 -4.00 -9.52 12.83
C LEU A 39 -4.07 -9.52 11.30
N VAL A 40 -2.94 -9.71 10.61
CA VAL A 40 -2.89 -9.78 9.13
C VAL A 40 -3.67 -11.00 8.62
N GLY A 41 -3.49 -12.16 9.26
CA GLY A 41 -4.21 -13.39 8.89
C GLY A 41 -5.72 -13.26 9.08
N ALA A 42 -6.16 -12.79 10.24
CA ALA A 42 -7.57 -12.59 10.56
C ALA A 42 -8.21 -11.49 9.70
N GLY A 43 -7.49 -10.38 9.48
CA GLY A 43 -7.96 -9.30 8.61
C GLY A 43 -8.13 -9.75 7.16
N GLY A 44 -7.14 -10.49 6.62
CA GLY A 44 -7.24 -11.08 5.28
C GLY A 44 -8.41 -12.06 5.16
N TYR A 45 -8.59 -12.94 6.15
CA TYR A 45 -9.74 -13.84 6.20
C TYR A 45 -11.07 -13.08 6.23
N PHE A 46 -11.20 -12.03 7.06
CA PHE A 46 -12.41 -11.23 7.17
C PHE A 46 -12.78 -10.54 5.85
N VAL A 47 -11.80 -9.95 5.18
CA VAL A 47 -12.02 -9.34 3.85
C VAL A 47 -12.52 -10.39 2.86
N VAL A 48 -11.87 -11.56 2.79
CA VAL A 48 -12.31 -12.61 1.87
C VAL A 48 -13.72 -13.11 2.21
N ALA A 49 -13.98 -13.41 3.49
CA ALA A 49 -15.26 -13.91 3.96
C ALA A 49 -16.44 -13.00 3.58
N GLN A 50 -16.24 -11.68 3.65
CA GLN A 50 -17.26 -10.68 3.30
C GLN A 50 -17.64 -10.68 1.81
N PHE A 51 -16.71 -11.07 0.93
CA PHE A 51 -16.92 -11.01 -0.53
C PHE A 51 -16.93 -12.38 -1.22
N LEU A 52 -17.05 -13.49 -0.47
CA LEU A 52 -17.06 -14.86 -1.01
C LEU A 52 -18.09 -15.06 -2.13
N ASN A 53 -19.28 -14.47 -1.97
CA ASN A 53 -20.38 -14.60 -2.94
C ASN A 53 -20.24 -13.67 -4.16
N ASN A 54 -19.26 -12.76 -4.17
CA ASN A 54 -19.06 -11.82 -5.27
C ASN A 54 -17.57 -11.50 -5.44
N LEU A 55 -16.85 -12.41 -6.09
CA LEU A 55 -15.43 -12.27 -6.38
C LEU A 55 -15.10 -10.99 -7.16
N LYS A 56 -16.02 -10.51 -8.02
CA LYS A 56 -15.82 -9.24 -8.73
C LYS A 56 -15.71 -8.07 -7.74
N GLN A 57 -16.59 -8.02 -6.74
CA GLN A 57 -16.54 -6.99 -5.71
C GLN A 57 -15.26 -7.07 -4.86
N LEU A 58 -14.78 -8.27 -4.55
CA LEU A 58 -13.51 -8.47 -3.85
C LEU A 58 -12.34 -7.85 -4.63
N VAL A 59 -12.25 -8.16 -5.93
CA VAL A 59 -11.18 -7.67 -6.80
C VAL A 59 -11.27 -6.15 -6.98
N ASP A 60 -12.48 -5.63 -7.19
CA ASP A 60 -12.71 -4.18 -7.29
C ASP A 60 -12.26 -3.46 -5.99
N PHE A 61 -12.60 -4.03 -4.83
CA PHE A 61 -12.18 -3.50 -3.53
C PHE A 61 -10.66 -3.53 -3.35
N ALA A 62 -10.03 -4.69 -3.58
CA ALA A 62 -8.58 -4.84 -3.44
C ALA A 62 -7.79 -3.89 -4.34
N THR A 63 -8.29 -3.67 -5.56
CA THR A 63 -7.68 -2.75 -6.53
C THR A 63 -7.75 -1.30 -6.07
N ILE A 64 -8.91 -0.84 -5.60
CA ILE A 64 -9.08 0.53 -5.07
C ILE A 64 -8.17 0.74 -3.86
N VAL A 65 -8.18 -0.19 -2.91
CA VAL A 65 -7.33 -0.11 -1.70
C VAL A 65 -5.85 -0.08 -2.08
N SER A 66 -5.42 -0.89 -3.06
CA SER A 66 -4.03 -0.92 -3.53
C SER A 66 -3.60 0.42 -4.15
N PHE A 67 -4.45 1.05 -4.97
CA PHE A 67 -4.17 2.38 -5.53
C PHE A 67 -4.09 3.47 -4.44
N VAL A 68 -5.01 3.43 -3.48
CA VAL A 68 -5.01 4.39 -2.36
C VAL A 68 -3.76 4.24 -1.49
N ILE A 69 -3.32 3.02 -1.18
CA ILE A 69 -2.11 2.77 -0.36
C ILE A 69 -0.83 3.10 -1.16
N ALA A 70 -0.84 2.91 -2.48
CA ALA A 70 0.33 3.18 -3.31
C ALA A 70 0.73 4.66 -3.33
N LEU A 71 -0.22 5.60 -3.20
CA LEU A 71 0.04 7.05 -3.16
C LEU A 71 0.96 7.48 -2.00
N PRO A 72 0.60 7.25 -0.72
CA PRO A 72 1.47 7.59 0.40
C PRO A 72 2.77 6.78 0.36
N ALA A 73 2.75 5.51 -0.06
CA ALA A 73 3.96 4.70 -0.18
C ALA A 73 4.95 5.29 -1.20
N ALA A 74 4.46 5.71 -2.37
CA ALA A 74 5.28 6.33 -3.41
C ALA A 74 5.83 7.70 -2.96
N TYR A 75 5.01 8.51 -2.28
CA TYR A 75 5.44 9.78 -1.72
C TYR A 75 6.55 9.60 -0.67
N LEU A 76 6.38 8.66 0.27
CA LEU A 76 7.39 8.39 1.29
C LEU A 76 8.70 7.90 0.66
N ASN A 77 8.62 6.96 -0.29
CA ASN A 77 9.81 6.46 -0.96
C ASN A 77 10.55 7.57 -1.72
N TYR A 78 9.81 8.39 -2.47
CA TYR A 78 10.38 9.55 -3.17
C TYR A 78 11.02 10.54 -2.19
N HIS A 79 10.35 10.88 -1.09
CA HIS A 79 10.87 11.82 -0.10
C HIS A 79 12.13 11.28 0.58
N THR A 80 12.15 10.00 0.97
CA THR A 80 13.32 9.37 1.61
C THR A 80 14.52 9.37 0.68
N ILE A 81 14.34 8.95 -0.58
CA ILE A 81 15.43 8.86 -1.57
C ILE A 81 16.04 10.24 -1.88
N PHE A 82 15.21 11.27 -2.00
CA PHE A 82 15.65 12.63 -2.31
C PHE A 82 15.78 13.53 -1.08
N SER A 83 15.84 12.95 0.12
CA SER A 83 16.01 13.69 1.36
C SER A 83 17.45 14.21 1.50
N ASN A 84 17.62 15.22 2.35
CA ASN A 84 18.95 15.77 2.68
C ASN A 84 19.86 14.78 3.42
N GLN A 85 19.34 13.62 3.83
CA GLN A 85 20.10 12.57 4.52
C GLN A 85 20.89 11.69 3.54
N ILE A 86 20.57 11.72 2.24
CA ILE A 86 21.25 10.92 1.21
C ILE A 86 22.14 11.85 0.36
N PRO A 87 23.45 11.57 0.27
CA PRO A 87 24.36 12.35 -0.58
C PRO A 87 23.87 12.44 -2.02
N LEU A 88 24.04 13.61 -2.65
CA LEU A 88 23.60 13.86 -4.03
C LEU A 88 24.19 12.87 -5.05
N GLU A 89 25.36 12.30 -4.76
CA GLU A 89 26.05 11.31 -5.59
C GLU A 89 25.37 9.94 -5.57
N GLU A 90 24.68 9.60 -4.47
CA GLU A 90 23.94 8.35 -4.30
C GLU A 90 22.46 8.48 -4.74
N GLN A 91 22.01 9.72 -5.00
CA GLN A 91 20.65 9.96 -5.48
C GLN A 91 20.46 9.47 -6.91
N PRO A 92 19.30 8.88 -7.24
CA PRO A 92 19.01 8.43 -8.60
C PRO A 92 19.09 9.55 -9.64
N LYS A 93 19.50 9.20 -10.86
CA LYS A 93 19.59 10.13 -12.00
C LYS A 93 18.25 10.83 -12.27
N LYS A 94 18.30 12.02 -12.88
CA LYS A 94 17.11 12.85 -13.20
C LYS A 94 15.98 12.10 -13.92
N GLY A 95 16.30 11.14 -14.80
CA GLY A 95 15.29 10.30 -15.45
C GLY A 95 14.43 9.48 -14.47
N MET A 96 15.05 8.89 -13.44
CA MET A 96 14.35 8.14 -12.40
C MET A 96 13.45 9.06 -11.55
N LYS A 97 13.88 10.31 -11.33
CA LYS A 97 13.08 11.32 -10.64
C LYS A 97 11.79 11.63 -11.42
N TYR A 98 11.89 11.86 -12.73
CA TYR A 98 10.71 12.09 -13.57
C TYR A 98 9.82 10.85 -13.65
N LEU A 99 10.40 9.65 -13.74
CA LEU A 99 9.63 8.40 -13.77
C LEU A 99 8.86 8.19 -12.46
N ALA A 100 9.49 8.47 -11.31
CA ALA A 100 8.83 8.38 -10.00
C ALA A 100 7.69 9.41 -9.87
N GLN A 101 7.90 10.64 -10.33
CA GLN A 101 6.87 11.68 -10.36
C GLN A 101 5.70 11.30 -11.28
N ALA A 102 5.99 10.82 -12.49
CA ALA A 102 4.99 10.35 -13.43
C ALA A 102 4.18 9.17 -12.85
N GLY A 103 4.85 8.22 -12.19
CA GLY A 103 4.21 7.10 -11.51
C GLY A 103 3.29 7.55 -10.37
N MET A 104 3.71 8.52 -9.55
CA MET A 104 2.86 9.10 -8.51
C MET A 104 1.61 9.79 -9.09
N VAL A 105 1.77 10.60 -10.14
CA VAL A 105 0.64 11.26 -10.82
C VAL A 105 -0.29 10.22 -11.44
N PHE A 106 0.27 9.19 -12.10
CA PHE A 106 -0.49 8.09 -12.68
C PHE A 106 -1.33 7.35 -11.63
N LEU A 107 -0.73 6.96 -10.50
CA LEU A 107 -1.45 6.33 -9.38
C LEU A 107 -2.57 7.23 -8.83
N GLY A 108 -2.33 8.55 -8.77
CA GLY A 108 -3.30 9.53 -8.32
C GLY A 108 -4.50 9.63 -9.27
N LEU A 109 -4.24 9.73 -10.57
CA LEU A 109 -5.27 9.74 -11.60
C LEU A 109 -6.11 8.46 -11.59
N PHE A 110 -5.47 7.29 -11.48
CA PHE A 110 -6.19 6.02 -11.38
C PHE A 110 -7.05 5.94 -10.12
N THR A 111 -6.53 6.38 -8.98
CA THR A 111 -7.30 6.45 -7.74
C THR A 111 -8.56 7.29 -7.91
N LEU A 112 -8.42 8.51 -8.45
CA LEU A 112 -9.55 9.42 -8.69
C LEU A 112 -10.54 8.85 -9.70
N LEU A 113 -10.05 8.28 -10.81
CA LEU A 113 -10.89 7.67 -11.85
C LEU A 113 -11.74 6.56 -11.24
N PHE A 114 -11.15 5.66 -10.45
CA PHE A 114 -11.90 4.58 -9.79
C PHE A 114 -12.97 5.11 -8.84
N PHE A 115 -12.68 6.17 -8.08
CA PHE A 115 -13.67 6.82 -7.23
C PHE A 115 -14.83 7.44 -8.03
N VAL A 116 -14.52 8.17 -9.11
CA VAL A 116 -15.53 8.80 -9.98
C VAL A 116 -16.42 7.74 -10.63
N VAL A 117 -15.83 6.67 -11.16
CA VAL A 117 -16.57 5.56 -11.80
C VAL A 117 -17.48 4.85 -10.79
N LYS A 118 -17.00 4.64 -9.56
CA LYS A 118 -17.79 4.01 -8.49
C LYS A 118 -18.96 4.90 -8.05
N LEU A 119 -18.74 6.21 -7.93
CA LEU A 119 -19.73 7.17 -7.44
C LEU A 119 -20.76 7.56 -8.52
N ASN A 120 -20.38 7.63 -9.78
CA ASN A 120 -21.27 7.96 -10.89
C ASN A 120 -21.03 7.06 -12.12
N PRO A 121 -21.61 5.85 -12.15
CA PRO A 121 -21.44 4.93 -13.28
C PRO A 121 -22.06 5.44 -14.59
N SER A 122 -22.94 6.46 -14.52
CA SER A 122 -23.57 7.09 -15.69
C SER A 122 -22.57 7.90 -16.53
N TRP A 123 -21.51 8.41 -15.91
CA TRP A 123 -20.46 9.20 -16.59
C TRP A 123 -19.68 8.36 -17.61
N LEU A 124 -19.38 7.10 -17.29
CA LEU A 124 -18.74 6.15 -18.20
C LEU A 124 -19.61 5.83 -19.41
N LYS A 125 -20.93 5.69 -19.21
CA LYS A 125 -21.87 5.42 -20.31
C LYS A 125 -21.95 6.58 -21.30
N ASN A 126 -21.81 7.82 -20.83
CA ASN A 126 -21.85 9.02 -21.67
C ASN A 126 -20.58 9.23 -22.51
N ILE A 127 -19.45 8.67 -22.07
CA ILE A 127 -18.16 8.71 -22.78
C ILE A 127 -18.03 7.55 -23.77
N LEU A 128 -18.54 6.37 -23.43
CA LEU A 128 -18.52 5.18 -24.27
C LEU A 128 -19.70 5.10 -25.26
N SER A 129 -20.64 6.05 -25.23
CA SER A 129 -21.74 6.16 -26.19
C SER A 129 -21.40 6.98 -27.44
N PHE A 130 -20.11 7.14 -27.75
CA PHE A 130 -19.62 7.64 -29.04
C PHE A 130 -19.24 6.48 -29.96
#